data_AF-A0A6M0BYI7-F1
#
_entry.id   AF-A0A6M0BYI7-F1
#
_cell.length_a   1.000
_cell.length_b   1.000
_cell.length_c   1.000
_cell.angle_alpha   90.00
_cell.angle_beta   90.00
_cell.angle_gamma   90.00
#
_symmetry.space_group_name_H-M   'P 1'
#
loop_
_entity.id
_entity.type
_entity.pdbx_description
1 polymer ?
#
loop_
_entity_poly.entity_id
_entity_poly.type
_entity_poly.pdbx_seq_one_letter_code
_entity_poly.pdbx_strand_id
1 'polypeptide(L)' 'MEVVDNYYPTTEVVLLLESFEQVTFFYLKNLPITPPECYEQVCKTWDEFQPGVSVNSGSCDQVQPSTM' A
#
# COMPACT_ATOMS: atom_id res chain seq x y z
N MET A 1 -16.32 15.44 -20.93
CA MET A 1 -15.12 14.81 -20.34
C MET A 1 -14.53 15.74 -19.27
N GLU A 2 -15.37 16.37 -18.43
CA GLU A 2 -14.91 17.48 -17.56
C GLU A 2 -14.16 17.03 -16.29
N VAL A 3 -14.25 15.75 -15.92
CA VAL A 3 -13.59 15.23 -14.71
C VAL A 3 -12.09 15.06 -14.92
N VAL A 4 -11.66 14.75 -16.15
CA VAL A 4 -10.24 14.60 -16.50
C VAL A 4 -9.54 15.96 -16.49
N ASP A 5 -10.23 17.01 -16.92
CA ASP A 5 -9.68 18.37 -17.02
C ASP A 5 -9.46 19.03 -15.65
N ASN A 6 -10.11 18.53 -14.60
CA ASN A 6 -10.08 19.11 -13.24
C ASN A 6 -9.44 18.18 -12.20
N TYR A 7 -8.73 17.15 -12.62
CA TYR A 7 -8.05 16.22 -11.72
C TYR A 7 -6.77 16.84 -11.14
N TYR A 8 -6.64 16.84 -9.82
CA TYR A 8 -5.46 17.32 -9.11
C TYR A 8 -4.63 16.15 -8.54
N PRO A 9 -3.56 15.71 -9.23
CA PRO A 9 -2.81 14.50 -8.87
C PRO A 9 -2.07 14.58 -7.54
N THR A 10 -1.98 15.76 -6.92
CA THR A 10 -1.33 15.95 -5.62
C THR A 10 -2.28 15.69 -4.46
N THR A 11 -3.60 15.82 -4.64
CA THR A 11 -4.59 15.75 -3.56
C THR A 11 -5.79 14.86 -3.90
N GLU A 12 -5.82 14.28 -5.09
CA GLU A 12 -6.90 13.45 -5.57
C GLU A 12 -6.37 12.14 -6.17
N VAL A 13 -7.17 11.07 -6.08
CA VAL A 13 -6.89 9.75 -6.69
C VAL A 13 -8.19 9.16 -7.23
N VAL A 14 -8.09 8.59 -8.43
CA VAL A 14 -9.14 7.74 -8.99
C VAL A 14 -8.68 6.29 -8.91
N LEU A 15 -9.46 5.44 -8.24
CA LEU A 15 -9.23 4.00 -8.15
C LEU A 15 -10.28 3.27 -8.96
N LEU A 16 -9.84 2.34 -9.79
CA LEU A 16 -10.67 1.33 -10.44
C LEU A 16 -10.37 0.01 -9.76
N LEU A 17 -11.39 -0.58 -9.13
CA LEU A 17 -11.32 -1.92 -8.56
C LEU A 17 -12.21 -2.84 -9.39
N GLU A 18 -11.62 -3.89 -9.91
CA GLU A 18 -12.32 -4.92 -10.68
C GLU A 18 -12.25 -6.25 -9.92
N SER A 19 -13.40 -6.91 -9.81
CA SER A 19 -13.53 -8.25 -9.25
C SER A 19 -14.61 -9.00 -10.00
N PHE A 20 -14.22 -10.07 -10.70
CA PHE A 20 -15.09 -10.84 -11.59
C PHE A 20 -15.80 -9.92 -12.61
N GLU A 21 -17.13 -9.87 -12.57
CA GLU A 21 -17.96 -9.06 -13.46
C GLU A 21 -18.33 -7.69 -12.87
N GLN A 22 -17.75 -7.33 -11.71
CA GLN A 22 -18.04 -6.09 -11.01
C GLN A 22 -16.85 -5.15 -11.09
N VAL A 23 -17.12 -3.92 -11.52
CA VAL A 23 -16.18 -2.81 -11.46
C VAL A 23 -16.73 -1.72 -10.54
N THR A 24 -15.88 -1.20 -9.68
CA THR A 24 -16.19 -0.06 -8.81
C THR A 24 -15.16 1.03 -9.03
N PHE A 25 -15.65 2.27 -9.14
CA PHE A 25 -14.82 3.46 -9.23
C PHE A 25 -14.90 4.23 -7.93
N PHE A 26 -13.74 4.61 -7.39
CA PHE A 26 -13.65 5.53 -6.28
C PHE A 26 -12.94 6.80 -6.73
N TYR A 27 -13.53 7.94 -6.42
CA TYR A 27 -12.88 9.24 -6.61
C TYR A 27 -12.67 9.88 -5.24
N LEU A 28 -11.42 9.83 -4.77
CA LEU A 28 -11.02 10.38 -3.48
C LEU A 28 -10.44 11.78 -3.70
N LYS A 29 -10.85 12.74 -2.88
CA LYS A 29 -10.44 14.14 -2.94
C LYS A 29 -9.96 14.64 -1.58
N ASN A 30 -9.21 15.73 -1.60
CA ASN A 30 -8.68 16.39 -0.40
C ASN A 30 -7.85 15.42 0.46
N LEU A 31 -7.03 14.60 -0.20
CA LEU A 31 -6.16 13.67 0.48
C LEU A 31 -5.20 14.43 1.41
N PRO A 32 -5.02 13.96 2.65
CA PRO A 32 -4.14 14.62 3.62
C PRO A 32 -2.65 14.43 3.30
N ILE A 33 -2.34 13.50 2.40
CA ILE A 33 -0.99 13.16 1.94
C ILE A 33 -1.04 12.90 0.43
N THR A 34 0.02 13.24 -0.29
CA THR A 34 0.02 13.08 -1.75
C THR A 34 0.02 11.60 -2.14
N PRO A 35 -0.53 11.24 -3.31
CA PRO A 35 -0.59 9.83 -3.73
C PRO A 35 0.78 9.13 -3.81
N PRO A 36 1.86 9.76 -4.32
CA PRO A 36 3.20 9.16 -4.29
C PRO A 36 3.69 8.88 -2.87
N GLU A 37 3.52 9.84 -1.95
CA GLU A 37 3.94 9.68 -0.55
C GLU A 37 3.11 8.60 0.18
N CYS A 38 1.81 8.52 -0.12
CA CYS A 38 0.92 7.47 0.37
C CYS A 38 1.42 6.07 -0.06
N TYR A 39 1.75 5.92 -1.35
CA TYR A 39 2.30 4.66 -1.89
C TYR A 39 3.61 4.27 -1.19
N GLU A 40 4.53 5.22 -1.01
CA GLU A 40 5.78 4.96 -0.29
C GLU A 40 5.56 4.48 1.15
N GLN A 41 4.57 5.04 1.85
CA GLN A 41 4.24 4.62 3.22
C GLN A 41 3.71 3.19 3.24
N VAL A 42 2.76 2.87 2.37
CA VAL A 42 2.20 1.51 2.27
C VAL A 42 3.29 0.49 1.92
N CYS A 43 4.23 0.84 1.04
CA CYS A 43 5.36 -0.03 0.73
C CYS A 43 6.28 -0.24 1.94
N LYS A 44 6.53 0.80 2.76
CA LYS A 44 7.36 0.70 3.98
C LYS A 44 6.70 -0.15 5.06
N THR A 45 5.38 -0.14 5.16
CA THR A 45 4.61 -0.92 6.15
C THR A 45 4.00 -2.19 5.55
N TRP A 46 4.42 -2.59 4.35
CA TRP A 46 3.85 -3.73 3.63
C TRP A 46 3.87 -5.03 4.43
N ASP A 47 4.91 -5.21 5.26
CA ASP A 47 5.06 -6.38 6.13
C ASP A 47 3.91 -6.52 7.15
N GLU A 48 3.25 -5.44 7.55
CA GLU A 48 2.09 -5.46 8.46
C GLU A 48 0.83 -6.06 7.80
N PHE A 49 0.77 -6.03 6.47
CA PHE A 49 -0.39 -6.48 5.70
C PHE A 49 -0.24 -7.92 5.19
N GLN A 50 0.86 -8.62 5.52
CA GLN A 50 1.06 -10.01 5.12
C GLN A 50 0.23 -10.95 6.01
N PRO A 51 -0.80 -11.63 5.46
CA PRO A 51 -1.60 -12.56 6.23
C PRO A 51 -0.76 -13.83 6.48
N GLY A 52 -0.16 -13.94 7.67
CA GLY A 52 0.64 -15.10 8.06
C GLY A 52 1.95 -14.80 8.78
N VAL A 53 2.36 -13.53 8.92
CA VAL A 53 3.41 -13.17 9.87
C VAL A 53 2.79 -13.16 11.26
N SER A 54 2.74 -14.33 11.89
CA SER A 54 2.72 -14.38 13.35
C SER A 54 3.95 -13.58 13.78
N VAL A 55 3.76 -12.48 14.51
CA VAL A 55 4.85 -11.87 15.28
C VAL A 55 5.34 -12.94 16.24
N ASN A 56 6.31 -13.75 15.80
CA ASN A 56 7.10 -14.57 16.69
C ASN A 56 8.00 -13.58 17.41
N SER A 57 7.48 -13.04 18.51
CA SER A 57 8.32 -12.54 19.60
C SER A 57 9.08 -13.74 20.16
N GLY A 58 10.21 -14.07 19.52
CA GLY A 58 11.04 -15.21 19.88
C GLY A 58 12.42 -15.05 19.27
N SER A 59 13.34 -14.57 20.11
CA SER A 59 14.80 -14.54 20.01
C SER A 59 15.45 -14.58 18.63
N CYS A 60 16.21 -13.54 18.32
CA CYS A 60 17.37 -13.65 17.44
C CYS A 60 18.41 -14.53 18.15
N ASP A 61 18.25 -15.85 18.10
CA ASP A 61 19.33 -16.77 18.44
C ASP A 61 20.24 -16.92 17.23
N GLN A 62 21.42 -16.33 17.41
CA GLN A 62 22.62 -16.44 16.60
C GLN A 62 22.82 -17.87 16.06
N VAL A 63 22.78 -18.03 14.74
CA VAL A 63 23.36 -19.22 14.10
C VAL A 63 24.82 -18.90 13.82
N GLN A 64 25.72 -19.41 14.67
CA GLN A 64 27.16 -19.37 14.42
C GLN A 64 27.51 -20.27 13.22
N PRO A 65 28.44 -19.85 12.33
CA PRO A 65 28.92 -20.71 11.26
C PRO A 65 29.91 -21.76 11.80
N SER A 66 29.67 -23.03 11.52
CA SER A 66 30.61 -24.12 11.81
C SER A 66 31.84 -24.06 10.91
N THR A 67 33.01 -24.05 11.53
CA THR A 67 34.35 -24.17 10.92
C THR A 67 34.54 -25.50 10.19
N MET A 68 35.23 -25.47 9.05
CA MET A 68 36.11 -26.56 8.60
C MET A 68 37.56 -26.16 8.79
#